data_AF-A0A354B6H4-F1
#
_entry.id   AF-A0A354B6H4-F1
#
_cell.length_a   1.000
_cell.length_b   1.000
_cell.length_c   1.000
_cell.angle_alpha   90.00
_cell.angle_beta   90.00
_cell.angle_gamma   90.00
#
_symmetry.space_group_name_H-M   'P 1'
#
loop_
_entity.id
_entity.type
_entity.pdbx_description
1 polymer ?
#
loop_
_entity_poly.entity_id
_entity_poly.type
_entity_poly.pdbx_seq_one_letter_code
_entity_poly.pdbx_strand_id
1 'polypeptide(L)' 'PFSTSEAVLTKALGLGEDTVINPSGGAQAAHTMMASGLIRIGEAAQRISRGDADRAVATAASGPCLQQNLVAVLEGE' A
#
# COMPACT_ATOMS: atom_id res chain seq x y z
N PRO A 1 -3.07 4.75 -7.54
CA PRO A 1 -3.72 4.14 -8.72
C PRO A 1 -2.88 4.18 -10.01
N PHE A 2 -1.91 5.09 -10.14
CA PHE A 2 -1.05 5.18 -11.31
C PHE A 2 0.33 4.56 -11.05
N SER A 3 0.97 4.02 -12.09
CA SER A 3 2.32 3.43 -12.01
C SER A 3 3.37 4.42 -11.50
N THR A 4 3.29 5.67 -11.91
CA THR A 4 4.16 6.73 -11.41
C THR A 4 4.05 6.93 -9.91
N SER A 5 2.84 6.81 -9.33
CA SER A 5 2.63 6.98 -7.89
C SER A 5 3.34 5.90 -7.08
N GLU A 6 3.36 4.66 -7.57
CA GLU A 6 4.07 3.56 -6.90
C GLU A 6 5.58 3.82 -6.87
N ALA A 7 6.17 4.15 -8.02
CA ALA A 7 7.60 4.47 -8.10
C ALA A 7 8.01 5.64 -7.18
N VAL A 8 7.18 6.70 -7.13
CA VAL A 8 7.41 7.85 -6.24
C VAL A 8 7.32 7.44 -4.77
N LEU A 9 6.29 6.67 -4.39
CA LEU A 9 6.09 6.25 -3.01
C LEU A 9 7.18 5.28 -2.53
N THR A 10 7.55 4.29 -3.34
CA THR A 10 8.65 3.34 -3.02
C THR A 10 9.95 4.09 -2.74
N LYS A 11 10.29 5.07 -3.60
CA LYS A 11 11.47 5.91 -3.39
C LYS A 11 11.35 6.81 -2.16
N ALA A 12 10.21 7.47 -1.98
CA ALA A 12 10.00 8.42 -0.88
C ALA A 12 9.99 7.73 0.50
N LEU A 13 9.50 6.49 0.56
CA LEU A 13 9.45 5.67 1.77
C LEU A 13 10.74 4.86 2.01
N GLY A 14 11.69 4.90 1.08
CA GLY A 14 12.98 4.19 1.21
C GLY A 14 12.83 2.67 1.21
N LEU A 15 11.86 2.13 0.47
CA LEU A 15 11.64 0.69 0.38
C LEU A 15 12.74 0.06 -0.49
N GLY A 16 13.48 -0.89 0.08
CA GLY A 16 14.55 -1.61 -0.61
C GLY A 16 14.02 -2.65 -1.61
N GLU A 17 14.90 -3.19 -2.45
CA GLU A 17 14.55 -4.17 -3.50
C GLU A 17 13.93 -5.46 -2.95
N ASP A 18 14.26 -5.82 -1.70
CA ASP A 18 13.71 -6.98 -1.01
C ASP A 18 12.27 -6.76 -0.50
N THR A 19 11.73 -5.54 -0.63
CA THR A 19 10.37 -5.23 -0.18
C THR A 19 9.37 -5.77 -1.19
N VAL A 20 8.45 -6.64 -0.74
CA VAL A 20 7.38 -7.16 -1.59
C VAL A 20 6.33 -6.06 -1.81
N ILE A 21 6.27 -5.51 -3.03
CA ILE A 21 5.34 -4.42 -3.40
C ILE A 21 4.10 -4.97 -4.09
N ASN A 22 2.91 -4.54 -3.63
CA ASN A 22 1.60 -4.84 -4.24
C ASN A 22 1.46 -6.27 -4.82
N PRO A 23 1.71 -7.32 -4.03
CA PRO A 23 1.71 -8.72 -4.48
C PRO A 23 0.37 -9.21 -5.06
N SER A 24 -0.75 -8.51 -4.78
CA SER A 24 -2.06 -8.75 -5.42
C SER A 24 -2.28 -7.95 -6.71
N GLY A 25 -1.28 -7.21 -7.20
CA GLY A 25 -1.37 -6.28 -8.34
C GLY A 25 -1.82 -4.85 -7.97
N GLY A 26 -2.14 -4.59 -6.70
CA GLY A 26 -2.37 -3.24 -6.17
C GLY A 26 -3.56 -2.52 -6.83
N ALA A 27 -3.49 -1.18 -6.85
CA ALA A 27 -4.55 -0.35 -7.43
C ALA A 27 -4.55 -0.35 -8.97
N GLN A 28 -3.50 -0.89 -9.61
CA GLN A 28 -3.48 -1.06 -11.07
C GLN A 28 -4.33 -2.24 -11.52
N ALA A 29 -4.32 -3.34 -10.74
CA ALA A 29 -5.14 -4.50 -11.03
C ALA A 29 -6.63 -4.25 -10.80
N ALA A 30 -6.99 -3.45 -9.78
CA ALA A 30 -8.36 -3.02 -9.54
C ALA A 30 -8.39 -1.70 -8.75
N HIS A 31 -9.11 -0.70 -9.28
CA HIS A 31 -9.31 0.58 -8.62
C HIS A 31 -10.79 0.84 -8.32
N THR A 32 -11.27 0.32 -7.20
CA THR A 32 -12.57 0.69 -6.65
C THR A 32 -12.46 2.06 -5.99
N MET A 33 -13.12 3.07 -6.57
CA MET A 33 -13.15 4.44 -6.05
C MET A 33 -13.53 4.44 -4.56
N MET A 34 -12.81 5.23 -3.77
CA MET A 34 -12.97 5.38 -2.31
C MET A 34 -12.70 4.13 -1.45
N ALA A 35 -12.66 2.92 -2.03
CA ALA A 35 -12.41 1.67 -1.29
C ALA A 35 -11.00 1.12 -1.45
N SER A 36 -10.31 1.44 -2.55
CA SER A 36 -9.00 0.84 -2.89
C SER A 36 -7.96 1.01 -1.78
N GLY A 37 -7.91 2.18 -1.13
CA GLY A 37 -6.99 2.42 -0.03
C GLY A 37 -7.27 1.53 1.19
N LEU A 38 -8.54 1.39 1.57
CA LEU A 38 -8.94 0.53 2.68
C LEU A 38 -8.70 -0.95 2.38
N ILE A 39 -8.98 -1.39 1.15
CA ILE A 39 -8.70 -2.76 0.70
C ILE A 39 -7.20 -3.09 0.86
N ARG A 40 -6.30 -2.15 0.53
CA ARG A 40 -4.85 -2.34 0.69
C ARG A 40 -4.42 -2.43 2.15
N ILE A 41 -5.00 -1.62 3.01
CA ILE A 41 -4.76 -1.69 4.46
C ILE A 41 -5.24 -3.06 5.00
N GLY A 42 -6.43 -3.50 4.61
CA GLY A 42 -6.97 -4.80 4.98
C GLY A 42 -6.12 -5.97 4.49
N GLU A 43 -5.61 -5.89 3.26
CA GLU A 43 -4.70 -6.90 2.70
C GLU A 43 -3.37 -6.98 3.47
N ALA A 44 -2.78 -5.84 3.80
CA ALA A 44 -1.57 -5.79 4.62
C ALA A 44 -1.80 -6.41 6.01
N ALA A 45 -2.91 -6.06 6.66
CA ALA A 45 -3.30 -6.63 7.94
C ALA A 45 -3.53 -8.16 7.85
N GLN A 46 -4.17 -8.63 6.78
CA GLN A 46 -4.38 -10.06 6.57
C GLN A 46 -3.08 -10.84 6.38
N ARG A 47 -2.10 -10.27 5.66
CA ARG A 47 -0.77 -10.89 5.49
C ARG A 47 -0.05 -11.02 6.82
N ILE A 48 -0.06 -9.96 7.62
CA ILE A 48 0.51 -9.99 8.97
C ILE A 48 -0.18 -11.05 9.82
N SER A 49 -1.52 -11.03 9.86
CA SER A 49 -2.31 -12.01 10.61
C SER A 49 -2.12 -13.47 10.17
N ARG A 50 -1.64 -13.72 8.94
CA ARG A 50 -1.34 -15.07 8.43
C ARG A 50 0.11 -15.50 8.67
N GLY A 51 0.96 -14.60 9.17
CA GLY A 51 2.40 -14.83 9.32
C GLY A 51 3.19 -14.69 8.01
N ASP A 52 2.59 -14.10 6.96
CA ASP A 52 3.27 -13.88 5.68
C ASP A 52 4.21 -12.65 5.71
N ALA A 53 4.11 -11.81 6.74
CA ALA A 53 4.95 -10.64 6.97
C ALA A 53 4.88 -10.20 8.45
N ASP A 54 5.98 -9.69 9.01
CA ASP A 54 5.98 -9.14 10.38
C ASP A 54 5.57 -7.66 10.41
N ARG A 55 5.82 -6.93 9.31
CA ARG A 55 5.58 -5.49 9.19
C ARG A 55 5.16 -5.12 7.78
N ALA A 56 4.28 -4.13 7.67
CA ALA A 56 3.83 -3.62 6.38
C ALA A 56 3.60 -2.10 6.43
N VAL A 57 3.75 -1.47 5.27
CA VAL A 57 3.32 -0.08 5.04
C VAL A 57 2.20 -0.10 4.00
N ALA A 58 1.08 0.51 4.31
CA ALA A 58 -0.06 0.64 3.41
C ALA A 58 -0.41 2.11 3.21
N THR A 59 -0.80 2.48 1.99
CA THR A 59 -1.14 3.85 1.64
C THR A 59 -2.55 3.95 1.09
N ALA A 60 -3.28 4.99 1.48
CA ALA A 60 -4.53 5.39 0.85
C ALA A 60 -4.42 6.86 0.43
N ALA A 61 -4.71 7.15 -0.83
CA ALA A 61 -4.61 8.51 -1.37
C ALA A 61 -5.91 8.94 -2.05
N SER A 62 -6.22 10.22 -1.95
CA SER A 62 -7.37 10.87 -2.58
C SER A 62 -7.04 12.32 -2.97
N GLY A 63 -7.84 12.87 -3.88
CA GLY A 63 -7.70 14.23 -4.38
C GLY A 63 -6.60 14.40 -5.45
N PRO A 64 -6.60 15.54 -6.15
CA PRO A 64 -5.58 15.85 -7.15
C PRO A 64 -4.21 15.93 -6.48
N CYS A 65 -3.17 15.49 -7.19
CA CYS A 65 -1.77 15.60 -6.74
C CYS A 65 -1.51 15.00 -5.34
N LEU A 66 -2.24 13.96 -4.93
CA LEU A 66 -2.05 13.32 -3.63
C LEU A 66 -2.24 14.30 -2.45
N GLN A 67 -3.17 15.26 -2.53
CA GLN A 67 -3.42 16.20 -1.42
C GLN A 67 -3.84 15.49 -0.12
N GLN A 68 -4.56 14.39 -0.25
CA GLN A 68 -5.01 13.59 0.88
C GLN A 68 -4.24 12.28 0.85
N ASN A 69 -3.23 12.14 1.72
CA ASN A 69 -2.50 10.89 1.88
C ASN A 69 -2.64 10.40 3.31
N LEU A 70 -3.03 9.14 3.42
CA LEU A 70 -2.86 8.33 4.61
C LEU A 70 -1.74 7.33 4.35
N VAL A 71 -0.78 7.28 5.28
CA VAL A 71 0.24 6.24 5.35
C VAL A 71 0.05 5.53 6.68
N ALA A 72 -0.13 4.21 6.64
CA ALA A 72 -0.31 3.37 7.80
C ALA A 72 0.85 2.37 7.90
N VAL A 73 1.47 2.29 9.07
CA VAL A 73 2.42 1.23 9.41
C VAL A 73 1.69 0.21 10.26
N LEU A 74 1.76 -1.06 9.85
CA LEU A 74 1.16 -2.18 10.55
C LEU A 74 2.28 -3.13 10.99
N GLU A 75 2.13 -3.71 12.17
CA GLU A 75 3.11 -4.61 12.79
C GLU A 75 2.36 -5.72 13.52
N GLY A 76 2.82 -6.95 13.38
CA GLY A 76 2.33 -8.12 14.10
C GLY A 76 3.17 -8.39 15.36
N GLU A 77 2.57 -9.09 16.32
CA GLU A 77 3.25 -9.60 17.52
C GLU A 77 3.35 -11.13 17.47
#